data_AF-A0A3L7VFD9-F1
#
_entry.id   AF-A0A3L7VFD9-F1
#
_cell.length_a   1.000
_cell.length_b   1.000
_cell.length_c   1.000
_cell.angle_alpha   90.00
_cell.angle_beta   90.00
_cell.angle_gamma   90.00
#
_symmetry.space_group_name_H-M   'P 1'
#
loop_
_entity.id
_entity.type
_entity.pdbx_description
1 polymer ?
#
loop_
_entity_poly.entity_id
_entity_poly.type
_entity_poly.pdbx_seq_one_letter_code
_entity_poly.pdbx_strand_id
1 'polypeptide(L)'
;MILTLISPISIARAHQPVTLPKTAELGPLTDAERTAFLAELKPLQERLTALRARGNLNLDRWADAQLFVKAVVWALDFGPISDANAREQVQKGLGRAKQRIDALAAGRYPWAEKRGRSVRGFISEVDNSVQPYHLIVPSSYDPAKPMRLDVVLHGSTAATGIGELRFINGFDGGDDEEPTVFANNFIELRPMGRLGENAYRFEGETDVDEAIEAVCRDYQIDRSRIVLRGSSLGGVGAWQLGLKRPDRYVAVGPAAGPVDTFVFANSAWKHFVRLEPLTSWQKTMLHMVDAIDYT
;
A
#
# COMPACT_ATOMS: atom_id res chain seq x y z
N MET A 1 -2.41 55.29 13.12
CA MET A 1 -1.18 54.58 12.75
C MET A 1 -1.52 53.09 12.65
N ILE A 2 -1.83 52.60 11.44
CA ILE A 2 -2.20 51.21 11.18
C ILE A 2 -1.02 50.59 10.44
N LEU A 3 -0.39 49.57 11.03
CA LEU A 3 0.74 48.84 10.46
C LEU A 3 0.18 47.67 9.62
N THR A 4 0.34 47.75 8.30
CA THR A 4 0.01 46.66 7.38
C THR A 4 1.25 45.76 7.23
N LEU A 5 1.26 44.58 7.84
CA LEU A 5 2.28 43.56 7.60
C LEU A 5 2.00 42.85 6.27
N ILE A 6 2.78 43.15 5.25
CA ILE A 6 2.82 42.39 4.00
C ILE A 6 3.89 41.31 4.17
N SER A 7 3.47 40.06 4.35
CA SER A 7 4.36 38.91 4.34
C SER A 7 4.53 38.43 2.90
N PRO A 8 5.74 38.44 2.31
CA PRO A 8 5.94 37.92 0.96
C PRO A 8 5.87 36.39 1.01
N ILE A 9 4.87 35.82 0.33
CA ILE A 9 4.81 34.39 0.04
C ILE A 9 5.83 34.14 -1.08
N SER A 10 7.02 33.65 -0.73
CA SER A 10 7.93 33.07 -1.72
C SER A 10 7.34 31.77 -2.24
N ILE A 11 6.74 31.83 -3.44
CA ILE A 11 6.39 30.63 -4.20
C ILE A 11 7.70 30.00 -4.66
N ALA A 12 8.13 28.93 -3.98
CA ALA A 12 9.23 28.11 -4.46
C ALA A 12 8.85 27.60 -5.86
N ARG A 13 9.63 27.97 -6.88
CA ARG A 13 9.54 27.36 -8.21
C ARG A 13 9.79 25.87 -8.05
N ALA A 14 8.80 25.05 -8.42
CA ALA A 14 8.98 23.62 -8.56
C ALA A 14 10.21 23.38 -9.45
N HIS A 15 11.18 22.61 -8.95
CA HIS A 15 12.29 22.15 -9.78
C HIS A 15 11.67 21.43 -10.98
N GLN A 16 12.22 21.68 -12.18
CA GLN A 16 11.82 20.94 -13.37
C GLN A 16 11.84 19.44 -13.06
N PRO A 17 10.82 18.67 -13.50
CA PRO A 17 10.80 17.24 -13.27
C PRO A 17 12.09 16.65 -13.82
N VAL A 18 12.88 16.03 -12.94
CA VAL A 18 14.05 15.26 -13.36
C VAL A 18 13.51 14.14 -14.25
N THR A 19 13.79 14.24 -15.56
CA THR A 19 13.52 13.17 -16.51
C THR A 19 14.41 11.99 -16.11
N LEU A 20 13.84 11.05 -15.35
CA LEU A 20 14.49 9.77 -15.13
C LEU A 20 14.75 9.13 -16.50
N PRO A 21 15.96 8.62 -16.76
CA PRO A 21 16.25 7.98 -18.04
C PRO A 21 15.24 6.85 -18.27
N LYS A 22 14.60 6.83 -19.44
CA LYS A 22 13.73 5.72 -19.85
C LYS A 22 14.57 4.45 -19.81
N THR A 23 14.22 3.52 -18.92
CA THR A 23 14.78 2.17 -18.91
C THR A 23 14.62 1.56 -20.30
N ALA A 24 15.68 0.95 -20.83
CA ALA A 24 15.64 0.31 -22.13
C ALA A 24 14.53 -0.76 -22.16
N GLU A 25 13.62 -0.66 -23.13
CA GLU A 25 12.63 -1.70 -23.37
C GLU A 25 13.37 -2.94 -23.89
N LEU A 26 13.42 -3.99 -23.07
CA LEU A 26 14.03 -5.27 -23.42
C LEU A 26 13.03 -6.20 -24.14
N GLY A 27 11.78 -5.75 -24.30
CA GLY A 27 10.69 -6.59 -24.77
C GLY A 27 10.17 -7.54 -23.69
N PRO A 28 9.10 -8.30 -23.99
CA PRO A 28 8.51 -9.25 -23.06
C PRO A 28 9.53 -10.31 -22.62
N LEU A 29 9.26 -10.99 -21.49
CA LEU A 29 10.09 -12.11 -21.05
C LEU A 29 10.21 -13.18 -22.13
N THR A 30 11.43 -13.62 -22.38
CA THR A 30 11.70 -14.82 -23.16
C THR A 30 11.31 -16.08 -22.37
N ASP A 31 11.07 -17.19 -23.07
CA ASP A 31 10.77 -18.48 -22.43
C ASP A 31 11.90 -18.93 -21.51
N ALA A 32 13.15 -18.64 -21.87
CA ALA A 32 14.33 -18.95 -21.05
C ALA A 32 14.35 -18.14 -19.75
N GLU A 33 14.09 -16.82 -19.81
CA GLU A 33 14.01 -15.97 -18.61
C GLU A 33 12.85 -16.39 -17.71
N ARG A 34 11.66 -16.64 -18.30
CA ARG A 34 10.50 -17.12 -17.55
C ARG A 34 10.81 -18.46 -16.87
N THR A 35 11.44 -19.39 -17.57
CA THR A 35 11.83 -20.69 -17.02
C THR A 35 12.82 -20.53 -15.87
N ALA A 36 13.79 -19.62 -15.98
CA ALA A 36 14.74 -19.34 -14.91
C ALA A 36 14.05 -18.79 -13.64
N PHE A 37 13.17 -17.79 -13.78
CA PHE A 37 12.42 -17.26 -12.64
C PHE A 37 11.52 -18.32 -11.99
N LEU A 38 10.84 -19.16 -12.79
CA LEU A 38 10.02 -20.25 -12.27
C LEU A 38 10.86 -21.31 -11.54
N ALA A 39 12.08 -21.60 -12.02
CA ALA A 39 13.00 -22.53 -11.37
C ALA A 39 13.47 -22.01 -10.00
N GLU A 40 13.65 -20.69 -9.84
CA GLU A 40 13.95 -20.07 -8.54
C GLU A 40 12.71 -19.99 -7.62
N LEU A 41 11.54 -19.68 -8.19
CA LEU A 41 10.29 -19.50 -7.45
C LEU A 41 9.76 -20.81 -6.84
N LYS A 42 9.77 -21.90 -7.63
CA LYS A 42 9.17 -23.19 -7.25
C LYS A 42 9.64 -23.71 -5.88
N PRO A 43 10.95 -23.82 -5.59
CA PRO A 43 11.40 -24.30 -4.27
C PRO A 43 10.99 -23.36 -3.12
N LEU A 44 10.83 -22.06 -3.38
CA LEU A 44 10.34 -21.11 -2.36
C LEU A 44 8.86 -21.36 -2.02
N GLN A 45 8.03 -21.62 -3.04
CA GLN A 45 6.62 -21.98 -2.86
C GLN A 45 6.46 -23.30 -2.09
N GLU A 46 7.24 -24.31 -2.46
CA GLU A 46 7.23 -25.63 -1.79
C GLU A 46 7.63 -25.50 -0.32
N ARG A 47 8.68 -24.71 -0.02
CA ARG A 47 9.12 -24.45 1.35
C ARG A 47 8.08 -23.72 2.19
N LEU A 48 7.42 -22.69 1.65
CA LEU A 48 6.34 -21.99 2.38
C LEU A 48 5.14 -22.89 2.64
N THR A 49 4.77 -23.73 1.68
CA THR A 49 3.69 -24.70 1.83
C THR A 49 4.01 -25.70 2.94
N ALA A 50 5.24 -26.24 2.95
CA ALA A 50 5.70 -27.14 3.99
C ALA A 50 5.77 -26.47 5.38
N LEU A 51 6.17 -25.20 5.46
CA LEU A 51 6.18 -24.44 6.71
C LEU A 51 4.75 -24.22 7.25
N ARG A 52 3.79 -23.88 6.37
CA ARG A 52 2.37 -23.71 6.75
C ARG A 52 1.76 -25.00 7.28
N ALA A 53 2.12 -26.15 6.70
CA ALA A 53 1.59 -27.45 7.09
C ALA A 53 2.03 -27.93 8.49
N ARG A 54 3.05 -27.31 9.11
CA ARG A 54 3.54 -27.68 10.46
C ARG A 54 2.58 -27.28 11.60
N GLY A 55 1.50 -26.54 11.32
CA GLY A 55 0.40 -26.25 12.25
C GLY A 55 0.68 -25.19 13.33
N ASN A 56 1.91 -25.11 13.86
CA ASN A 56 2.27 -24.20 14.97
C ASN A 56 2.84 -22.84 14.52
N LEU A 57 2.56 -22.41 13.28
CA LEU A 57 3.11 -21.18 12.73
C LEU A 57 2.14 -20.01 12.92
N ASN A 58 2.64 -18.88 13.44
CA ASN A 58 1.89 -17.63 13.42
C ASN A 58 1.58 -17.23 11.96
N LEU A 59 0.29 -17.10 11.63
CA LEU A 59 -0.16 -16.85 10.26
C LEU A 59 0.26 -15.48 9.71
N ASP A 60 0.35 -14.45 10.55
CA ASP A 60 0.86 -13.14 10.14
C ASP A 60 2.35 -13.25 9.76
N ARG A 61 3.15 -14.04 10.51
CA ARG A 61 4.56 -14.28 10.17
C ARG A 61 4.73 -15.12 8.91
N TRP A 62 3.80 -16.03 8.64
CA TRP A 62 3.76 -16.73 7.37
C TRP A 62 3.41 -15.77 6.21
N ALA A 63 2.40 -14.90 6.41
CA ALA A 63 1.98 -13.90 5.43
C ALA A 63 3.12 -12.90 5.11
N ASP A 64 3.90 -12.50 6.11
CA ASP A 64 5.08 -11.65 5.98
C ASP A 64 6.14 -12.21 5.00
N ALA A 65 6.23 -13.53 4.87
CA ALA A 65 7.12 -14.19 3.89
C ALA A 65 6.40 -14.46 2.56
N GLN A 66 5.14 -14.88 2.63
CA GLN A 66 4.32 -15.21 1.46
C GLN A 66 4.07 -14.00 0.55
N LEU A 67 4.03 -12.77 1.07
CA LEU A 67 3.77 -11.57 0.26
C LEU A 67 4.76 -11.44 -0.91
N PHE A 68 6.05 -11.76 -0.69
CA PHE A 68 7.06 -11.68 -1.74
C PHE A 68 6.87 -12.77 -2.79
N VAL A 69 6.55 -13.99 -2.37
CA VAL A 69 6.25 -15.11 -3.28
C VAL A 69 5.02 -14.80 -4.12
N LYS A 70 3.93 -14.33 -3.50
CA LYS A 70 2.70 -13.95 -4.19
C LYS A 70 2.96 -12.84 -5.21
N ALA A 71 3.68 -11.79 -4.83
CA ALA A 71 3.99 -10.68 -5.73
C ALA A 71 4.80 -11.14 -6.96
N VAL A 72 5.74 -12.08 -6.79
CA VAL A 72 6.47 -12.67 -7.93
C VAL A 72 5.55 -13.52 -8.82
N VAL A 73 4.68 -14.35 -8.24
CA VAL A 73 3.67 -15.12 -9.00
C VAL A 73 2.81 -14.17 -9.84
N TRP A 74 2.26 -13.11 -9.22
CA TRP A 74 1.40 -12.16 -9.89
C TRP A 74 2.12 -11.41 -11.02
N ALA A 75 3.39 -11.07 -10.82
CA ALA A 75 4.18 -10.43 -11.86
C ALA A 75 4.41 -11.37 -13.05
N LEU A 76 4.71 -12.64 -12.82
CA LEU A 76 4.95 -13.63 -13.87
C LEU A 76 3.66 -14.03 -14.61
N ASP A 77 2.54 -14.13 -13.89
CA ASP A 77 1.25 -14.56 -14.46
C ASP A 77 0.50 -13.42 -15.14
N PHE A 78 0.58 -12.19 -14.61
CA PHE A 78 -0.29 -11.07 -15.02
C PHE A 78 0.45 -9.76 -15.35
N GLY A 79 1.77 -9.69 -15.19
CA GLY A 79 2.52 -8.47 -15.50
C GLY A 79 2.81 -8.36 -17.00
N PRO A 80 2.88 -7.14 -17.58
CA PRO A 80 3.95 -6.91 -18.52
C PRO A 80 5.26 -6.83 -17.74
N ILE A 81 6.18 -7.75 -18.03
CA ILE A 81 7.59 -7.67 -17.64
C ILE A 81 8.37 -7.40 -18.93
N SER A 82 8.52 -6.12 -19.27
CA SER A 82 8.98 -5.68 -20.59
C SER A 82 10.28 -4.88 -20.58
N ASP A 83 10.78 -4.51 -19.41
CA ASP A 83 12.00 -3.70 -19.27
C ASP A 83 12.94 -4.30 -18.22
N ALA A 84 14.15 -3.74 -18.15
CA ALA A 84 15.19 -4.19 -17.22
C ALA A 84 14.79 -4.00 -15.76
N ASN A 85 14.11 -2.90 -15.44
CA ASN A 85 13.67 -2.62 -14.08
C ASN A 85 12.62 -3.65 -13.64
N ALA A 86 11.63 -3.98 -14.47
CA ALA A 86 10.64 -5.01 -14.15
C ALA A 86 11.28 -6.38 -13.83
N ARG A 87 12.31 -6.78 -14.59
CA ARG A 87 13.09 -8.00 -14.33
C ARG A 87 13.86 -7.91 -13.02
N GLU A 88 14.49 -6.76 -12.74
CA GLU A 88 15.17 -6.51 -11.47
C GLU A 88 14.21 -6.57 -10.27
N GLN A 89 13.00 -6.01 -10.41
CA GLN A 89 11.97 -6.07 -9.37
C GLN A 89 11.56 -7.52 -9.05
N VAL A 90 11.46 -8.39 -10.08
CA VAL A 90 11.20 -9.83 -9.91
C VAL A 90 12.37 -10.50 -9.19
N GLN A 91 13.60 -10.25 -9.62
CA GLN A 91 14.79 -10.82 -8.98
C GLN A 91 14.92 -10.38 -7.51
N LYS A 92 14.66 -9.10 -7.22
CA LYS A 92 14.62 -8.57 -5.84
C LYS A 92 13.53 -9.27 -5.04
N GLY A 93 12.34 -9.46 -5.61
CA GLY A 93 11.24 -10.19 -4.99
C GLY A 93 11.61 -11.63 -4.61
N LEU A 94 12.26 -12.37 -5.53
CA LEU A 94 12.78 -13.73 -5.27
C LEU A 94 13.82 -13.75 -4.14
N GLY A 95 14.76 -12.81 -4.16
CA GLY A 95 15.78 -12.68 -3.12
C GLY A 95 15.17 -12.41 -1.74
N ARG A 96 14.20 -11.51 -1.66
CA ARG A 96 13.50 -11.18 -0.41
C ARG A 96 12.60 -12.31 0.08
N ALA A 97 11.90 -12.99 -0.83
CA ALA A 97 11.15 -14.21 -0.51
C ALA A 97 12.08 -15.25 0.15
N LYS A 98 13.24 -15.53 -0.46
CA LYS A 98 14.22 -16.46 0.12
C LYS A 98 14.65 -16.04 1.53
N GLN A 99 15.02 -14.77 1.73
CA GLN A 99 15.45 -14.26 3.04
C GLN A 99 14.36 -14.40 4.11
N ARG A 100 13.13 -14.01 3.80
CA ARG A 100 12.00 -14.11 4.74
C ARG A 100 11.63 -15.56 5.05
N ILE A 101 11.69 -16.45 4.06
CA ILE A 101 11.46 -17.89 4.25
C ILE A 101 12.56 -18.53 5.11
N ASP A 102 13.82 -18.17 4.89
CA ASP A 102 14.95 -18.65 5.68
C ASP A 102 14.83 -18.21 7.15
N ALA A 103 14.48 -16.95 7.40
CA ALA A 103 14.24 -16.43 8.75
C ALA A 103 13.02 -17.09 9.42
N LEU A 104 11.91 -17.21 8.69
CA LEU A 104 10.68 -17.88 9.16
C LEU A 104 10.94 -19.34 9.56
N ALA A 105 11.70 -20.08 8.75
CA ALA A 105 12.08 -21.46 9.03
C ALA A 105 12.98 -21.59 10.28
N ALA A 106 13.78 -20.56 10.57
CA ALA A 106 14.62 -20.47 11.75
C ALA A 106 13.88 -19.91 12.99
N GLY A 107 12.59 -19.58 12.89
CA GLY A 107 11.83 -18.96 13.98
C GLY A 107 12.26 -17.54 14.32
N ARG A 108 12.86 -16.81 13.36
CA ARG A 108 13.31 -15.43 13.52
C ARG A 108 12.45 -14.49 12.69
N TYR A 109 12.15 -13.31 13.24
CA TYR A 109 11.29 -12.31 12.61
C TYR A 109 11.94 -10.92 12.69
N PRO A 110 13.11 -10.70 12.04
CA PRO A 110 13.84 -9.44 12.17
C PRO A 110 12.99 -8.21 11.82
N TRP A 111 12.08 -8.34 10.86
CA TRP A 111 11.13 -7.29 10.50
C TRP A 111 10.08 -6.96 11.56
N ALA A 112 9.75 -7.91 12.45
CA ALA A 112 8.77 -7.74 13.51
C ALA A 112 9.33 -6.83 14.63
N GLU A 113 10.62 -7.01 14.93
CA GLU A 113 11.36 -6.30 15.98
C GLU A 113 11.91 -4.95 15.50
N LYS A 114 12.15 -4.83 14.19
CA LYS A 114 12.71 -3.65 13.54
C LYS A 114 11.85 -2.39 13.76
N ARG A 115 12.50 -1.32 14.21
CA ARG A 115 11.98 0.05 14.15
C ARG A 115 12.18 0.64 12.76
N GLY A 116 11.46 1.70 12.43
CA GLY A 116 11.47 2.31 11.11
C GLY A 116 10.64 1.52 10.11
N ARG A 117 11.08 1.52 8.84
CA ARG A 117 10.32 0.95 7.72
C ARG A 117 10.38 -0.58 7.72
N SER A 118 9.22 -1.21 7.56
CA SER A 118 9.10 -2.63 7.20
C SER A 118 7.93 -2.86 6.26
N VAL A 119 8.02 -3.88 5.41
CA VAL A 119 6.88 -4.43 4.67
C VAL A 119 6.42 -5.70 5.36
N ARG A 120 5.11 -5.82 5.50
CA ARG A 120 4.43 -6.91 6.19
C ARG A 120 3.18 -7.35 5.42
N GLY A 121 2.67 -8.52 5.76
CA GLY A 121 1.48 -9.08 5.13
C GLY A 121 0.47 -9.55 6.17
N PHE A 122 -0.80 -9.60 5.74
CA PHE A 122 -1.87 -10.31 6.45
C PHE A 122 -2.62 -11.21 5.46
N ILE A 123 -3.36 -12.18 5.96
CA ILE A 123 -4.26 -13.00 5.14
C ILE A 123 -5.63 -12.34 5.18
N SER A 124 -6.15 -11.92 4.03
CA SER A 124 -7.48 -11.33 3.95
C SER A 124 -8.56 -12.40 4.04
N GLU A 125 -9.61 -12.16 4.82
CA GLU A 125 -10.77 -13.05 4.92
C GLU A 125 -11.64 -13.00 3.65
N VAL A 126 -11.50 -11.96 2.82
CA VAL A 126 -12.26 -11.80 1.57
C VAL A 126 -12.02 -12.96 0.60
N ASP A 127 -10.76 -13.38 0.44
CA ASP A 127 -10.37 -14.38 -0.56
C ASP A 127 -9.19 -15.28 -0.12
N ASN A 128 -8.79 -15.22 1.14
CA ASN A 128 -7.64 -15.95 1.72
C ASN A 128 -6.29 -15.63 1.06
N SER A 129 -6.21 -14.56 0.27
CA SER A 129 -4.95 -14.10 -0.31
C SER A 129 -4.17 -13.27 0.70
N VAL A 130 -2.84 -13.26 0.53
CA VAL A 130 -1.98 -12.37 1.33
C VAL A 130 -2.01 -10.97 0.75
N GLN A 131 -2.25 -9.97 1.58
CA GLN A 131 -2.24 -8.57 1.20
C GLN A 131 -1.09 -7.84 1.90
N PRO A 132 -0.24 -7.09 1.16
CA PRO A 132 0.87 -6.37 1.76
C PRO A 132 0.44 -5.02 2.33
N TYR A 133 1.18 -4.58 3.34
CA TYR A 133 1.12 -3.22 3.86
C TYR A 133 2.53 -2.74 4.26
N HIS A 134 2.70 -1.43 4.22
CA HIS A 134 3.90 -0.77 4.71
C HIS A 134 3.68 -0.30 6.13
N LEU A 135 4.71 -0.43 6.95
CA LEU A 135 4.68 -0.02 8.35
C LEU A 135 5.90 0.83 8.68
N ILE A 136 5.69 1.95 9.36
CA ILE A 136 6.73 2.75 10.00
C ILE A 136 6.49 2.74 11.50
N VAL A 137 7.43 2.15 12.24
CA VAL A 137 7.44 2.19 13.70
C VAL A 137 8.42 3.27 14.15
N PRO A 138 8.00 4.30 14.88
CA PRO A 138 8.92 5.35 15.30
C PRO A 138 9.94 4.83 16.32
N SER A 139 11.08 5.50 16.39
CA SER A 139 12.11 5.22 17.41
C SER A 139 11.59 5.40 18.85
N SER A 140 10.55 6.21 19.02
CA SER A 140 9.89 6.51 20.30
C SER A 140 8.87 5.46 20.74
N TYR A 141 8.62 4.40 19.96
CA TYR A 141 7.60 3.40 20.31
C TYR A 141 7.98 2.57 21.54
N ASP A 142 7.15 2.69 22.57
CA ASP A 142 7.21 2.00 23.85
C ASP A 142 6.02 1.04 23.96
N PRO A 143 6.24 -0.30 23.98
CA PRO A 143 5.18 -1.29 24.12
C PRO A 143 4.39 -1.20 25.43
N ALA A 144 4.84 -0.43 26.42
CA ALA A 144 4.08 -0.21 27.66
C ALA A 144 2.99 0.88 27.52
N LYS A 145 2.98 1.64 26.41
CA LYS A 145 2.10 2.80 26.23
C LYS A 145 1.35 2.72 24.91
N PRO A 146 0.00 2.85 24.92
CA PRO A 146 -0.77 2.95 23.70
C PRO A 146 -0.32 4.13 22.82
N MET A 147 -0.01 3.83 21.56
CA MET A 147 0.43 4.82 20.57
C MET A 147 -0.66 5.07 19.51
N ARG A 148 -0.71 6.29 19.00
CA ARG A 148 -1.58 6.66 17.87
C ARG A 148 -1.19 5.88 16.61
N LEU A 149 -2.18 5.52 15.80
CA LEU A 149 -1.99 4.96 14.46
C LEU A 149 -2.40 5.98 13.39
N ASP A 150 -1.52 6.27 12.44
CA ASP A 150 -1.84 7.02 11.22
C ASP A 150 -1.95 6.05 10.04
N VAL A 151 -3.16 5.90 9.50
CA VAL A 151 -3.44 5.13 8.27
C VAL A 151 -3.31 6.07 7.08
N VAL A 152 -2.39 5.76 6.17
CA VAL A 152 -2.03 6.61 5.03
C VAL A 152 -2.33 5.88 3.72
N LEU A 153 -3.36 6.35 3.04
CA LEU A 153 -3.80 5.81 1.76
C LEU A 153 -2.99 6.40 0.61
N HIS A 154 -2.36 5.54 -0.18
CA HIS A 154 -1.63 5.94 -1.38
C HIS A 154 -2.57 6.35 -2.53
N GLY A 155 -2.04 7.16 -3.45
CA GLY A 155 -2.73 7.58 -4.67
C GLY A 155 -2.77 6.49 -5.75
N SER A 156 -3.22 6.85 -6.95
CA SER A 156 -3.34 5.95 -8.09
C SER A 156 -2.05 5.23 -8.43
N THR A 157 -2.16 3.93 -8.68
CA THR A 157 -1.07 3.10 -9.21
C THR A 157 -1.58 2.32 -10.41
N ALA A 158 -0.68 1.89 -11.30
CA ALA A 158 -1.10 1.05 -12.41
C ALA A 158 -1.51 -0.34 -11.90
N ALA A 159 -2.74 -0.78 -12.23
CA ALA A 159 -3.26 -2.11 -11.92
C ALA A 159 -2.66 -3.17 -12.86
N THR A 160 -1.37 -3.46 -12.71
CA THR A 160 -0.67 -4.51 -13.47
C THR A 160 -0.23 -5.64 -12.54
N GLY A 161 0.03 -6.84 -13.07
CA GLY A 161 0.51 -7.95 -12.25
C GLY A 161 1.81 -7.66 -11.49
N ILE A 162 2.67 -6.78 -12.01
CA ILE A 162 3.89 -6.32 -11.32
C ILE A 162 3.64 -5.24 -10.26
N GLY A 163 2.42 -4.72 -10.16
CA GLY A 163 2.05 -3.65 -9.24
C GLY A 163 2.33 -3.98 -7.78
N GLU A 164 2.11 -5.24 -7.37
CA GLU A 164 2.37 -5.68 -5.99
C GLU A 164 3.86 -5.66 -5.67
N LEU A 165 4.71 -6.12 -6.59
CA LEU A 165 6.18 -6.00 -6.44
C LEU A 165 6.61 -4.54 -6.35
N ARG A 166 6.04 -3.66 -7.18
CA ARG A 166 6.38 -2.22 -7.15
C ARG A 166 5.98 -1.56 -5.84
N PHE A 167 4.82 -1.94 -5.30
CA PHE A 167 4.37 -1.48 -3.98
C PHE A 167 5.38 -1.90 -2.92
N ILE A 168 5.66 -3.20 -2.81
CA ILE A 168 6.59 -3.77 -1.83
C ILE A 168 8.00 -3.17 -1.96
N ASN A 169 8.59 -3.25 -3.15
CA ASN A 169 9.99 -2.86 -3.38
C ASN A 169 10.23 -1.36 -3.28
N GLY A 170 9.20 -0.53 -3.50
CA GLY A 170 9.26 0.92 -3.32
C GLY A 170 9.40 1.37 -1.86
N PHE A 171 9.17 0.46 -0.91
CA PHE A 171 9.25 0.74 0.52
C PHE A 171 10.22 -0.17 1.28
N ASP A 172 10.40 -1.41 0.82
CA ASP A 172 11.29 -2.40 1.43
C ASP A 172 12.77 -1.99 1.34
N GLY A 173 13.33 -1.68 2.50
CA GLY A 173 14.75 -1.39 2.73
C GLY A 173 15.49 -2.53 3.43
N GLY A 174 15.03 -3.78 3.25
CA GLY A 174 15.65 -4.93 3.89
C GLY A 174 15.40 -5.04 5.40
N ASP A 175 15.77 -6.19 5.98
CA ASP A 175 15.54 -6.47 7.40
C ASP A 175 16.80 -6.28 8.26
N ASP A 176 17.98 -6.43 7.66
CA ASP A 176 19.27 -6.36 8.34
C ASP A 176 19.93 -4.96 8.25
N GLU A 177 19.35 -4.04 7.48
CA GLU A 177 19.84 -2.67 7.39
C GLU A 177 19.48 -1.84 8.63
N GLU A 178 20.40 -0.94 9.02
CA GLU A 178 20.18 0.05 10.07
C GLU A 178 18.87 0.80 9.83
N PRO A 179 17.96 0.83 10.83
CA PRO A 179 16.64 1.39 10.63
C PRO A 179 16.73 2.90 10.39
N THR A 180 16.09 3.36 9.32
CA THR A 180 15.84 4.79 9.15
C THR A 180 15.07 5.29 10.38
N VAL A 181 15.62 6.29 11.08
CA VAL A 181 15.03 6.84 12.30
C VAL A 181 13.88 7.77 11.94
N PHE A 182 12.69 7.44 12.42
CA PHE A 182 11.53 8.33 12.37
C PHE A 182 11.26 8.87 13.78
N ALA A 183 11.21 10.20 13.88
CA ALA A 183 11.01 10.95 15.13
C ALA A 183 9.54 11.33 15.38
N ASN A 184 8.61 10.78 14.60
CA ASN A 184 7.19 10.96 14.82
C ASN A 184 6.72 10.25 16.11
N ASN A 185 5.55 10.63 16.61
CA ASN A 185 4.94 10.12 17.84
C ASN A 185 3.74 9.18 17.57
N PHE A 186 3.74 8.54 16.40
CA PHE A 186 2.69 7.63 15.93
C PHE A 186 3.29 6.52 15.07
N ILE A 187 2.61 5.38 15.00
CA ILE A 187 2.91 4.34 14.02
C ILE A 187 2.20 4.71 12.71
N GLU A 188 2.89 4.57 11.58
CA GLU A 188 2.29 4.83 10.26
C GLU A 188 2.04 3.52 9.52
N LEU A 189 0.78 3.28 9.14
CA LEU A 189 0.34 2.13 8.36
C LEU A 189 -0.06 2.60 6.96
N ARG A 190 0.46 1.95 5.91
CA ARG A 190 0.03 2.18 4.52
C ARG A 190 -0.43 0.86 3.89
N PRO A 191 -1.74 0.57 3.90
CA PRO A 191 -2.28 -0.61 3.22
C PRO A 191 -2.12 -0.49 1.70
N MET A 192 -1.99 -1.62 1.01
CA MET A 192 -2.05 -1.64 -0.46
C MET A 192 -3.47 -1.38 -1.00
N GLY A 193 -4.51 -1.77 -0.26
CA GLY A 193 -5.91 -1.55 -0.64
C GLY A 193 -6.26 -2.04 -2.05
N ARG A 194 -5.57 -3.11 -2.47
CA ARG A 194 -5.59 -3.82 -3.76
C ARG A 194 -5.35 -3.04 -5.06
N LEU A 195 -4.48 -2.02 -5.01
CA LEU A 195 -3.84 -1.36 -6.17
C LEU A 195 -4.82 -0.74 -7.19
N GLY A 196 -4.27 -0.03 -8.18
CA GLY A 196 -5.08 0.47 -9.28
C GLY A 196 -5.82 1.76 -8.97
N GLU A 197 -7.02 1.86 -9.55
CA GLU A 197 -7.93 3.01 -9.46
C GLU A 197 -9.19 2.69 -8.62
N ASN A 198 -9.18 1.59 -7.85
CA ASN A 198 -10.34 1.15 -7.06
C ASN A 198 -10.70 2.14 -5.91
N ALA A 199 -9.73 2.94 -5.46
CA ALA A 199 -9.85 3.92 -4.38
C ALA A 199 -10.32 3.32 -3.04
N TYR A 200 -9.82 2.13 -2.69
CA TYR A 200 -10.17 1.45 -1.43
C TYR A 200 -11.68 1.14 -1.32
N ARG A 201 -12.36 0.90 -2.44
CA ARG A 201 -13.73 0.38 -2.49
C ARG A 201 -13.75 -1.14 -2.41
N PHE A 202 -14.92 -1.68 -2.06
CA PHE A 202 -15.19 -3.11 -2.00
C PHE A 202 -14.17 -3.82 -1.10
N GLU A 203 -13.43 -4.80 -1.62
CA GLU A 203 -12.39 -5.51 -0.88
C GLU A 203 -11.27 -4.59 -0.35
N GLY A 204 -11.01 -3.46 -1.01
CA GLY A 204 -10.00 -2.50 -0.56
C GLY A 204 -10.38 -1.78 0.74
N GLU A 205 -11.68 -1.67 1.06
CA GLU A 205 -12.14 -1.15 2.36
C GLU A 205 -11.85 -2.16 3.47
N THR A 206 -12.19 -3.43 3.22
CA THR A 206 -11.90 -4.52 4.15
C THR A 206 -10.40 -4.68 4.38
N ASP A 207 -9.57 -4.55 3.35
CA ASP A 207 -8.11 -4.62 3.50
C ASP A 207 -7.54 -3.54 4.41
N VAL A 208 -8.13 -2.34 4.41
CA VAL A 208 -7.68 -1.25 5.31
C VAL A 208 -7.98 -1.64 6.77
N ASP A 209 -9.18 -2.15 7.01
CA ASP A 209 -9.59 -2.61 8.34
C ASP A 209 -8.74 -3.80 8.82
N GLU A 210 -8.53 -4.80 7.96
CA GLU A 210 -7.73 -5.99 8.26
C GLU A 210 -6.25 -5.63 8.49
N ALA A 211 -5.72 -4.64 7.77
CA ALA A 211 -4.37 -4.13 8.01
C ALA A 211 -4.26 -3.39 9.35
N ILE A 212 -5.27 -2.60 9.74
CA ILE A 212 -5.33 -1.97 11.07
C ILE A 212 -5.33 -3.06 12.16
N GLU A 213 -6.15 -4.09 12.00
CA GLU A 213 -6.20 -5.20 12.95
C GLU A 213 -4.88 -5.98 13.02
N ALA A 214 -4.21 -6.20 11.88
CA ALA A 214 -2.89 -6.82 11.84
C ALA A 214 -1.86 -6.01 12.64
N VAL A 215 -1.87 -4.68 12.51
CA VAL A 215 -1.01 -3.81 13.31
C VAL A 215 -1.41 -3.84 14.79
N CYS A 216 -2.70 -3.86 15.13
CA CYS A 216 -3.16 -3.93 16.51
C CYS A 216 -2.81 -5.25 17.21
N ARG A 217 -2.62 -6.35 16.47
CA ARG A 217 -2.12 -7.61 17.03
C ARG A 217 -0.64 -7.53 17.43
N ASP A 218 0.14 -6.75 16.68
CA ASP A 218 1.59 -6.63 16.88
C ASP A 218 1.99 -5.47 17.81
N TYR A 219 1.15 -4.44 17.93
CA TYR A 219 1.46 -3.18 18.60
C TYR A 219 0.36 -2.72 19.55
N GLN A 220 0.76 -2.08 20.65
CA GLN A 220 -0.16 -1.38 21.55
C GLN A 220 -0.64 -0.09 20.89
N ILE A 221 -1.69 -0.22 20.09
CA ILE A 221 -2.37 0.90 19.43
C ILE A 221 -3.49 1.41 20.31
N ASP A 222 -3.55 2.72 20.47
CA ASP A 222 -4.72 3.39 21.03
C ASP A 222 -5.82 3.45 19.97
N ARG A 223 -6.81 2.56 20.09
CA ARG A 223 -7.94 2.46 19.15
C ARG A 223 -8.81 3.72 19.10
N SER A 224 -8.74 4.58 20.11
CA SER A 224 -9.42 5.89 20.10
C SER A 224 -8.62 6.98 19.36
N ARG A 225 -7.38 6.69 18.98
CA ARG A 225 -6.49 7.57 18.23
C ARG A 225 -6.01 6.88 16.96
N ILE A 226 -6.96 6.58 16.07
CA ILE A 226 -6.67 6.17 14.69
C ILE A 226 -7.00 7.35 13.77
N VAL A 227 -6.00 7.81 13.01
CA VAL A 227 -6.13 8.91 12.05
C VAL A 227 -6.12 8.32 10.64
N LEU A 228 -7.07 8.71 9.81
CA LEU A 228 -7.09 8.34 8.40
C LEU A 228 -6.67 9.52 7.55
N ARG A 229 -5.72 9.33 6.62
CA ARG A 229 -5.34 10.37 5.66
C ARG A 229 -4.97 9.77 4.32
N GLY A 230 -5.04 10.58 3.27
CA GLY A 230 -4.67 10.13 1.94
C GLY A 230 -4.64 11.26 0.92
N SER A 231 -3.94 11.05 -0.18
CA SER A 231 -3.80 12.04 -1.25
C SER A 231 -4.28 11.49 -2.60
N SER A 232 -4.88 12.33 -3.44
CA SER A 232 -5.41 11.95 -4.76
C SER A 232 -6.43 10.82 -4.63
N LEU A 233 -6.20 9.65 -5.24
CA LEU A 233 -7.04 8.46 -5.06
C LEU A 233 -7.16 8.05 -3.58
N GLY A 234 -6.08 8.18 -2.81
CA GLY A 234 -6.12 7.96 -1.36
C GLY A 234 -6.92 9.02 -0.63
N GLY A 235 -7.04 10.23 -1.18
CA GLY A 235 -7.93 11.28 -0.66
C GLY A 235 -9.41 10.92 -0.86
N VAL A 236 -9.75 10.32 -2.01
CA VAL A 236 -11.08 9.75 -2.27
C VAL A 236 -11.39 8.65 -1.25
N GLY A 237 -10.44 7.72 -1.05
CA GLY A 237 -10.56 6.67 -0.04
C GLY A 237 -10.72 7.23 1.37
N ALA A 238 -9.99 8.30 1.72
CA ALA A 238 -10.11 8.93 3.04
C ALA A 238 -11.50 9.53 3.27
N TRP A 239 -12.07 10.21 2.27
CA TRP A 239 -13.46 10.69 2.34
C TRP A 239 -14.44 9.52 2.51
N GLN A 240 -14.33 8.51 1.66
CA GLN A 240 -15.26 7.38 1.63
C GLN A 240 -15.25 6.58 2.94
N LEU A 241 -14.08 6.13 3.39
CA LEU A 241 -13.96 5.30 4.58
C LEU A 241 -14.26 6.11 5.86
N GLY A 242 -13.81 7.37 5.90
CA GLY A 242 -14.03 8.26 7.03
C GLY A 242 -15.52 8.56 7.27
N LEU A 243 -16.27 8.82 6.20
CA LEU A 243 -17.71 9.13 6.31
C LEU A 243 -18.56 7.87 6.53
N LYS A 244 -18.15 6.69 6.03
CA LYS A 244 -18.81 5.41 6.31
C LYS A 244 -18.65 4.94 7.75
N ARG A 245 -17.52 5.26 8.39
CA ARG A 245 -17.11 4.76 9.70
C ARG A 245 -16.60 5.89 10.61
N PRO A 246 -17.42 6.92 10.88
CA PRO A 246 -16.98 8.08 11.66
C PRO A 246 -16.61 7.71 13.12
N ASP A 247 -17.08 6.57 13.60
CA ASP A 247 -16.76 6.01 14.92
C ASP A 247 -15.33 5.45 15.02
N ARG A 248 -14.69 5.13 13.88
CA ARG A 248 -13.37 4.49 13.85
C ARG A 248 -12.19 5.45 13.81
N TYR A 249 -12.41 6.67 13.34
CA TYR A 249 -11.33 7.62 13.07
C TYR A 249 -11.50 8.89 13.89
N VAL A 250 -10.48 9.23 14.68
CA VAL A 250 -10.49 10.49 15.46
C VAL A 250 -10.28 11.72 14.57
N ALA A 251 -9.68 11.52 13.39
CA ALA A 251 -9.50 12.54 12.38
C ALA A 251 -9.41 11.91 10.99
N VAL A 252 -9.95 12.61 10.00
CA VAL A 252 -9.89 12.24 8.58
C VAL A 252 -9.25 13.41 7.82
N GLY A 253 -8.13 13.15 7.16
CA GLY A 253 -7.32 14.13 6.42
C GLY A 253 -7.23 13.80 4.93
N PRO A 254 -8.28 14.05 4.14
CA PRO A 254 -8.28 13.86 2.70
C PRO A 254 -7.58 15.03 2.00
N ALA A 255 -6.70 14.74 1.03
CA ALA A 255 -6.00 15.74 0.24
C ALA A 255 -6.18 15.48 -1.26
N ALA A 256 -6.55 16.51 -2.03
CA ALA A 256 -6.68 16.45 -3.48
C ALA A 256 -7.50 15.26 -4.04
N GLY A 257 -8.42 14.71 -3.24
CA GLY A 257 -9.33 13.62 -3.63
C GLY A 257 -10.73 14.18 -3.92
N PRO A 258 -11.28 14.01 -5.12
CA PRO A 258 -12.65 14.42 -5.42
C PRO A 258 -13.68 13.63 -4.58
N VAL A 259 -14.80 14.27 -4.26
CA VAL A 259 -15.94 13.66 -3.56
C VAL A 259 -17.16 13.41 -4.45
N ASP A 260 -17.15 14.04 -5.63
CA ASP A 260 -18.22 14.03 -6.63
C ASP A 260 -17.64 13.67 -8.00
N THR A 261 -18.08 12.55 -8.55
CA THR A 261 -17.58 12.06 -9.84
C THR A 261 -18.03 12.97 -10.98
N PHE A 262 -19.26 13.49 -10.95
CA PHE A 262 -19.81 14.30 -12.02
C PHE A 262 -19.14 15.69 -12.10
N VAL A 263 -18.99 16.35 -10.96
CA VAL A 263 -18.30 17.65 -10.86
C VAL A 263 -16.82 17.48 -11.19
N PHE A 264 -16.18 16.40 -10.74
CA PHE A 264 -14.77 16.14 -11.06
C PHE A 264 -14.56 15.92 -12.56
N ALA A 265 -15.39 15.09 -13.20
CA ALA A 265 -15.31 14.83 -14.64
C ALA A 265 -15.58 16.08 -15.50
N ASN A 266 -16.42 17.00 -15.02
CA ASN A 266 -16.76 18.26 -15.70
C ASN A 266 -15.94 19.48 -15.24
N SER A 267 -14.90 19.25 -14.45
CA SER A 267 -13.99 20.30 -14.00
C SER A 267 -13.19 20.91 -15.16
N ALA A 268 -12.49 22.03 -14.90
CA ALA A 268 -11.69 22.72 -15.91
C ALA A 268 -10.45 21.93 -16.41
N TRP A 269 -10.20 20.75 -15.85
CA TRP A 269 -9.07 19.88 -16.21
C TRP A 269 -9.31 19.24 -17.58
N LYS A 270 -8.45 19.57 -18.55
CA LYS A 270 -8.64 19.21 -19.97
C LYS A 270 -8.47 17.72 -20.30
N HIS A 271 -7.99 16.91 -19.35
CA HIS A 271 -7.67 15.50 -19.56
C HIS A 271 -8.79 14.54 -19.12
N PHE A 272 -9.86 15.03 -18.49
CA PHE A 272 -10.99 14.18 -18.11
C PHE A 272 -12.04 14.09 -19.21
N VAL A 273 -12.64 12.92 -19.34
CA VAL A 273 -13.82 12.71 -20.17
C VAL A 273 -14.97 13.47 -19.50
N ARG A 274 -15.48 14.49 -20.18
CA ARG A 274 -16.66 15.23 -19.71
C ARG A 274 -17.88 14.34 -19.78
N LEU A 275 -18.66 14.35 -18.71
CA LEU A 275 -19.90 13.60 -18.64
C LEU A 275 -21.05 14.49 -19.09
N GLU A 276 -21.79 14.04 -20.09
CA GLU A 276 -23.10 14.58 -20.43
C GLU A 276 -24.05 14.53 -19.22
N PRO A 277 -25.12 15.35 -19.19
CA PRO A 277 -26.11 15.29 -18.12
C PRO A 277 -26.59 13.86 -17.85
N LEU A 278 -26.37 13.40 -16.62
CA LEU A 278 -26.71 12.04 -16.21
C LEU A 278 -28.23 11.87 -16.06
N THR A 279 -28.73 10.72 -16.50
CA THR A 279 -30.09 10.24 -16.19
C THR A 279 -30.27 10.02 -14.68
N SER A 280 -31.52 9.92 -14.22
CA SER A 280 -31.81 9.73 -12.79
C SER A 280 -31.13 8.49 -12.20
N TRP A 281 -31.21 7.34 -12.88
CA TRP A 281 -30.60 6.10 -12.40
C TRP A 281 -29.06 6.15 -12.42
N GLN A 282 -28.45 6.84 -13.38
CA GLN A 282 -26.99 7.03 -13.39
C GLN A 282 -26.53 7.85 -12.18
N LYS A 283 -27.27 8.91 -11.83
CA LYS A 283 -27.01 9.69 -10.60
C LYS A 283 -27.14 8.81 -9.36
N THR A 284 -28.18 7.97 -9.29
CA THR A 284 -28.36 7.04 -8.18
C THR A 284 -27.19 6.06 -8.03
N MET A 285 -26.64 5.56 -9.14
CA MET A 285 -25.48 4.67 -9.10
C MET A 285 -24.19 5.36 -8.63
N LEU A 286 -24.07 6.69 -8.80
CA LEU A 286 -22.90 7.42 -8.31
C LEU A 286 -22.77 7.40 -6.78
N HIS A 287 -23.86 7.19 -6.03
CA HIS A 287 -23.78 7.03 -4.56
C HIS A 287 -22.95 5.82 -4.13
N MET A 288 -22.65 4.86 -5.02
CA MET A 288 -21.71 3.78 -4.74
C MET A 288 -20.24 4.23 -4.74
N VAL A 289 -19.95 5.38 -5.36
CA VAL A 289 -18.60 5.86 -5.69
C VAL A 289 -18.30 7.18 -4.98
N ASP A 290 -19.31 8.05 -4.91
CA ASP A 290 -19.23 9.40 -4.37
C ASP A 290 -19.47 9.43 -2.86
N ALA A 291 -18.86 10.41 -2.21
CA ALA A 291 -18.89 10.55 -0.76
C ALA A 291 -19.92 11.58 -0.27
N ILE A 292 -20.66 12.22 -1.17
CA ILE A 292 -21.53 13.37 -0.88
C ILE A 292 -22.76 13.02 -0.03
N ASP A 293 -23.22 11.76 -0.05
CA ASP A 293 -24.51 11.37 0.53
C ASP A 293 -24.40 10.33 1.66
N TYR A 294 -23.23 10.20 2.29
CA TYR A 294 -23.10 9.48 3.57
C TYR A 294 -23.63 10.37 4.70
N THR A 295 -24.94 10.62 4.70
CA THR A 295 -25.68 11.34 5.74
C THR A 295 -26.90 10.56 6.17
#